data_AF-A0A9W9FT35-F1
#
_entry.id   AF-A0A9W9FT35-F1
#
_cell.length_a   1.000
_cell.length_b   1.000
_cell.length_c   1.000
_cell.angle_alpha   90.00
_cell.angle_beta   90.00
_cell.angle_gamma   90.00
#
_symmetry.space_group_name_H-M   'P 1'
#
loop_
_entity.id
_entity.type
_entity.pdbx_description
1 polymer ?
#
loop_
_entity_poly.entity_id
_entity_poly.type
_entity_poly.pdbx_seq_one_letter_code
_entity_poly.pdbx_strand_id
1 'polypeptide(L)'
;MAWPGNKNPNYQKNGSLVRMRNELTAIAKAISEFVPVILLVSRDQVPDAQQRFQEKSHHAVEIKAMDSGSLEPWMRDIAPTFVFSENPYSDLHWVDFNFNGWGGQYPSADNSQLAARFLQDSQIPRVNSILNPNRNLHMSRDAIERELHRVLNVSKIIWVPGVRDQDVTDAHIDAPGKVVLSRPAPGSGVWTKVYDETKHILSRVTDAKGQRLKITELPEADVNDFDTSKTDMVLGYVNYLHCEGRCFLAKDVVRSK
;
A
#
# COMPACT_ATOMS: atom_id res chain seq x y z
N MET A 1 -1.00 3.90 -9.62
CA MET A 1 -2.07 2.96 -9.18
C MET A 1 -2.38 1.99 -10.31
N ALA A 2 -3.15 0.92 -10.08
CA ALA A 2 -3.46 -0.08 -11.11
C ALA A 2 -4.91 -0.56 -11.03
N TRP A 3 -5.47 -1.03 -12.14
CA TRP A 3 -6.71 -1.79 -12.17
C TRP A 3 -6.47 -3.29 -12.00
N PRO A 4 -7.43 -4.03 -11.43
CA PRO A 4 -7.38 -5.49 -11.45
C PRO A 4 -7.55 -6.00 -12.88
N GLY A 5 -6.66 -6.89 -13.30
CA GLY A 5 -6.73 -7.52 -14.62
C GLY A 5 -7.96 -8.44 -14.75
N ASN A 6 -8.54 -8.53 -15.94
CA ASN A 6 -9.75 -9.33 -16.19
C ASN A 6 -9.59 -10.82 -15.87
N LYS A 7 -8.37 -11.35 -15.96
CA LYS A 7 -8.04 -12.76 -15.67
C LYS A 7 -7.45 -12.95 -14.27
N ASN A 8 -7.49 -11.94 -13.42
CA ASN A 8 -6.98 -12.06 -12.05
C ASN A 8 -7.89 -12.99 -11.23
N PRO A 9 -7.39 -14.13 -10.71
CA PRO A 9 -8.20 -15.12 -10.00
C PRO A 9 -8.85 -14.58 -8.72
N ASN A 10 -8.27 -13.56 -8.09
CA ASN A 10 -8.74 -13.00 -6.82
C ASN A 10 -10.05 -12.21 -6.96
N TYR A 11 -10.42 -11.80 -8.18
CA TYR A 11 -11.58 -10.94 -8.44
C TYR A 11 -12.65 -11.57 -9.33
N GLN A 12 -12.66 -12.90 -9.49
CA GLN A 12 -13.58 -13.62 -10.39
C GLN A 12 -15.01 -13.80 -9.84
N LYS A 13 -15.28 -13.40 -8.58
CA LYS A 13 -16.65 -13.37 -8.04
C LYS A 13 -17.50 -12.38 -8.85
N ASN A 14 -18.75 -12.75 -9.12
CA ASN A 14 -19.67 -11.96 -9.96
C ASN A 14 -19.72 -10.48 -9.51
N GLY A 15 -19.52 -9.56 -10.45
CA GLY A 15 -19.53 -8.11 -10.20
C GLY A 15 -18.28 -7.52 -9.54
N SER A 16 -17.34 -8.33 -9.04
CA SER A 16 -16.18 -7.83 -8.26
C SER A 16 -15.24 -6.97 -9.11
N LEU A 17 -14.87 -7.43 -10.31
CA LEU A 17 -14.04 -6.65 -11.24
C LEU A 17 -14.68 -5.31 -11.64
N VAL A 18 -16.01 -5.28 -11.83
CA VAL A 18 -16.72 -4.05 -12.18
C VAL A 18 -16.70 -3.07 -11.01
N ARG A 19 -17.03 -3.56 -9.80
CA ARG A 19 -17.01 -2.75 -8.58
C ARG A 19 -15.62 -2.20 -8.31
N MET A 20 -14.59 -3.04 -8.29
CA MET A 20 -13.20 -2.62 -8.04
C MET A 20 -12.72 -1.57 -9.05
N ARG A 21 -13.02 -1.73 -10.34
CA ARG A 21 -12.67 -0.74 -11.36
C ARG A 21 -13.40 0.59 -11.13
N ASN A 22 -14.69 0.55 -10.77
CA ASN A 22 -15.43 1.77 -10.45
C ASN A 22 -14.81 2.52 -9.25
N GLU A 23 -14.49 1.82 -8.17
CA GLU A 23 -13.87 2.41 -6.97
C GLU A 23 -12.49 3.00 -7.30
N LEU A 24 -11.64 2.24 -7.99
CA LEU A 24 -10.30 2.71 -8.38
C LEU A 24 -10.37 3.87 -9.37
N THR A 25 -11.38 3.92 -10.25
CA THR A 25 -11.64 5.09 -11.08
C THR A 25 -12.04 6.30 -10.25
N ALA A 26 -12.93 6.15 -9.28
CA ALA A 26 -13.34 7.25 -8.41
C ALA A 26 -12.15 7.81 -7.60
N ILE A 27 -11.31 6.93 -7.07
CA ILE A 27 -10.06 7.30 -6.37
C ILE A 27 -9.10 8.03 -7.32
N ALA A 28 -8.87 7.49 -8.52
CA ALA A 28 -7.99 8.13 -9.51
C ALA A 28 -8.47 9.53 -9.88
N LYS A 29 -9.78 9.70 -10.12
CA LYS A 29 -10.39 11.00 -10.42
C LYS A 29 -10.23 11.99 -9.27
N ALA A 30 -10.48 11.54 -8.03
CA ALA A 30 -10.31 12.39 -6.85
C ALA A 30 -8.85 12.85 -6.68
N ILE A 31 -7.89 11.96 -6.91
CA ILE A 31 -6.46 12.31 -6.85
C ILE A 31 -6.07 13.25 -8.01
N SER A 32 -6.60 13.03 -9.21
CA SER A 32 -6.30 13.84 -10.40
C SER A 32 -6.81 15.27 -10.35
N GLU A 33 -7.64 15.63 -9.38
CA GLU A 33 -7.97 17.03 -9.10
C GLU A 33 -6.78 17.82 -8.52
N PHE A 34 -5.74 17.13 -8.07
CA PHE A 34 -4.66 17.74 -7.29
C PHE A 34 -3.26 17.35 -7.75
N VAL A 35 -3.07 16.15 -8.31
CA VAL A 35 -1.78 15.70 -8.85
C VAL A 35 -1.96 14.79 -10.06
N PRO A 36 -0.97 14.69 -10.97
CA PRO A 36 -1.01 13.71 -12.04
C PRO A 36 -1.10 12.27 -11.50
N VAL A 37 -1.83 11.41 -12.21
CA VAL A 37 -1.99 10.00 -11.86
C VAL A 37 -1.49 9.13 -13.00
N ILE A 38 -0.66 8.15 -12.69
CA ILE A 38 -0.36 7.03 -13.60
C ILE A 38 -1.23 5.84 -13.21
N LEU A 39 -2.06 5.38 -14.14
CA LEU A 39 -2.93 4.21 -13.99
C LEU A 39 -2.44 3.08 -14.88
N LEU A 40 -1.98 2.00 -14.26
CA LEU A 40 -1.60 0.77 -14.97
C LEU A 40 -2.85 -0.07 -15.25
N VAL A 41 -3.03 -0.51 -16.49
CA VAL A 41 -4.19 -1.32 -16.90
C VAL A 41 -3.74 -2.46 -17.82
N SER A 42 -4.44 -3.60 -17.78
CA SER A 42 -4.23 -4.66 -18.77
C SER A 42 -4.55 -4.14 -20.18
N ARG A 43 -3.81 -4.57 -21.21
CA ARG A 43 -4.01 -4.08 -22.59
C ARG A 43 -5.46 -4.16 -23.08
N ASP A 44 -6.16 -5.24 -22.75
CA ASP A 44 -7.56 -5.47 -23.11
C ASP A 44 -8.55 -4.54 -22.39
N GLN A 45 -8.11 -3.85 -21.33
CA GLN A 45 -8.91 -2.90 -20.55
C GLN A 45 -8.62 -1.43 -20.90
N VAL A 46 -7.62 -1.14 -21.76
CA VAL A 46 -7.24 0.23 -22.14
C VAL A 46 -8.42 1.04 -22.71
N PRO A 47 -9.25 0.51 -23.63
CA PRO A 47 -10.37 1.27 -24.17
C PRO A 47 -11.40 1.71 -23.09
N ASP A 48 -11.69 0.83 -22.13
CA ASP A 48 -12.59 1.13 -21.00
C ASP A 48 -11.97 2.21 -20.08
N ALA A 49 -10.67 2.13 -19.82
CA ALA A 49 -9.95 3.16 -19.07
C ALA A 49 -10.04 4.52 -19.77
N GLN A 50 -9.71 4.57 -21.06
CA GLN A 50 -9.74 5.80 -21.85
C GLN A 50 -11.14 6.42 -21.87
N GLN A 51 -12.18 5.60 -22.02
CA GLN A 51 -13.56 6.08 -21.96
C GLN A 51 -13.91 6.71 -20.60
N ARG A 52 -13.49 6.10 -19.48
CA ARG A 52 -13.80 6.60 -18.13
C ARG A 52 -13.07 7.89 -17.76
N PHE A 53 -11.90 8.11 -18.35
CA PHE A 53 -11.07 9.31 -18.16
C PHE A 53 -11.11 10.25 -19.37
N GLN A 54 -12.15 10.16 -20.21
CA GLN A 54 -12.35 11.09 -21.34
C GLN A 54 -12.57 12.53 -20.87
N GLU A 55 -13.25 12.69 -19.73
CA GLU A 55 -13.45 13.98 -19.08
C GLU A 55 -12.16 14.36 -18.35
N LYS A 56 -11.65 15.56 -18.66
CA LYS A 56 -10.43 16.05 -18.05
C LYS A 56 -10.69 16.46 -16.60
N SER A 57 -9.86 15.95 -15.70
CA SER A 57 -9.60 16.55 -14.39
C SER A 57 -8.58 17.69 -14.51
N HIS A 58 -8.33 18.42 -13.42
CA HIS A 58 -7.28 19.44 -13.38
C HIS A 58 -5.89 18.90 -13.76
N HIS A 59 -5.58 17.65 -13.42
CA HIS A 59 -4.36 16.95 -13.82
C HIS A 59 -4.67 15.71 -14.67
N ALA A 60 -3.67 15.29 -15.44
CA ALA A 60 -3.80 14.15 -16.33
C ALA A 60 -3.84 12.82 -15.56
N VAL A 61 -4.69 11.90 -16.03
CA VAL A 61 -4.60 10.48 -15.72
C VAL A 61 -3.95 9.78 -16.92
N GLU A 62 -2.66 9.47 -16.79
CA GLU A 62 -1.89 8.74 -17.80
C GLU A 62 -2.19 7.25 -17.70
N ILE A 63 -2.80 6.69 -18.75
CA ILE A 63 -3.11 5.27 -18.84
C ILE A 63 -1.90 4.56 -19.46
N LYS A 64 -1.27 3.67 -18.70
CA LYS A 64 -0.18 2.82 -19.17
C LYS A 64 -0.64 1.38 -19.30
N ALA A 65 -0.54 0.86 -20.51
CA ALA A 65 -0.93 -0.50 -20.83
C ALA A 65 0.16 -1.50 -20.39
N MET A 66 -0.25 -2.56 -19.72
CA MET A 66 0.63 -3.64 -19.29
C MET A 66 0.25 -4.95 -19.97
N ASP A 67 1.28 -5.71 -20.35
CA ASP A 67 1.16 -7.08 -20.81
C ASP A 67 0.98 -8.03 -19.61
N SER A 68 -0.18 -7.95 -18.97
CA SER A 68 -0.59 -8.84 -17.87
C SER A 68 -2.11 -8.95 -17.83
N GLY A 69 -2.63 -10.17 -17.76
CA GLY A 69 -4.07 -10.40 -17.55
C GLY A 69 -4.47 -10.44 -16.07
N SER A 70 -3.49 -10.48 -15.17
CA SER A 70 -3.68 -10.76 -13.74
C SER A 70 -3.16 -9.64 -12.83
N LEU A 71 -3.11 -8.40 -13.33
CA LEU A 71 -2.68 -7.24 -12.54
C LEU A 71 -3.42 -7.16 -11.21
N GLU A 72 -2.67 -6.85 -10.16
CA GLU A 72 -3.18 -6.53 -8.83
C GLU A 72 -3.23 -5.01 -8.63
N PRO A 73 -4.25 -4.45 -7.94
CA PRO A 73 -4.33 -3.01 -7.67
C PRO A 73 -3.45 -2.56 -6.50
N TRP A 74 -2.78 -3.48 -5.79
CA TRP A 74 -2.00 -3.25 -4.56
C TRP A 74 -0.63 -2.60 -4.81
N MET A 75 -0.64 -1.43 -5.45
CA MET A 75 0.57 -0.74 -5.87
C MET A 75 1.42 -0.24 -4.70
N ARG A 76 0.89 -0.13 -3.48
CA ARG A 76 1.68 0.18 -2.28
C ARG A 76 2.78 -0.85 -2.06
N ASP A 77 2.48 -2.12 -2.29
CA ASP A 77 3.37 -3.25 -1.98
C ASP A 77 4.17 -3.71 -3.20
N ILE A 78 3.61 -3.48 -4.39
CA ILE A 78 4.13 -3.99 -5.65
C ILE A 78 4.97 -2.94 -6.38
N ALA A 79 4.56 -1.67 -6.33
CA ALA A 79 5.21 -0.64 -7.13
C ALA A 79 6.59 -0.25 -6.55
N PRO A 80 7.45 0.38 -7.36
CA PRO A 80 8.78 0.80 -6.92
C PRO A 80 8.73 1.75 -5.71
N THR A 81 9.60 1.53 -4.73
CA THR A 81 9.85 2.52 -3.67
C THR A 81 10.94 3.47 -4.12
N PHE A 82 10.57 4.71 -4.43
CA PHE A 82 11.53 5.72 -4.89
C PHE A 82 12.36 6.29 -3.73
N VAL A 83 13.66 6.45 -3.97
CA VAL A 83 14.63 7.04 -3.03
C VAL A 83 15.54 8.01 -3.76
N PHE A 84 16.08 9.00 -3.06
CA PHE A 84 17.16 9.85 -3.59
C PHE A 84 18.50 9.35 -3.06
N SER A 85 19.55 9.45 -3.87
CA SER A 85 20.91 9.24 -3.39
C SER A 85 21.26 10.27 -2.32
N GLU A 86 22.20 9.94 -1.43
CA GLU A 86 22.61 10.86 -0.35
C GLU A 86 23.53 11.98 -0.86
N ASN A 87 24.32 11.69 -1.90
CA ASN A 87 25.29 12.62 -2.46
C ASN A 87 25.48 12.40 -3.97
N PRO A 88 25.00 13.31 -4.83
CA PRO A 88 24.16 14.47 -4.51
C PRO A 88 22.73 14.05 -4.14
N TYR A 89 22.03 14.77 -3.26
CA TYR A 89 20.60 14.52 -2.95
C TYR A 89 19.68 14.99 -4.10
N SER A 90 19.89 14.43 -5.27
CA SER A 90 19.19 14.77 -6.51
C SER A 90 18.95 13.56 -7.40
N ASP A 91 19.73 12.49 -7.28
CA ASP A 91 19.61 11.38 -8.21
C ASP A 91 18.53 10.42 -7.71
N LEU A 92 17.45 10.34 -8.48
CA LEU A 92 16.33 9.45 -8.20
C LEU A 92 16.73 8.01 -8.51
N HIS A 93 16.48 7.10 -7.57
CA HIS A 93 16.60 5.66 -7.71
C HIS A 93 15.28 5.00 -7.29
N TRP A 94 15.15 3.71 -7.53
CA TRP A 94 14.05 2.92 -6.99
C TRP A 94 14.53 1.61 -6.37
N VAL A 95 13.97 1.28 -5.22
CA VAL A 95 14.25 0.04 -4.49
C VAL A 95 13.27 -1.04 -4.93
N ASP A 96 13.79 -2.19 -5.34
CA ASP A 96 13.03 -3.41 -5.56
C ASP A 96 13.13 -4.32 -4.32
N PHE A 97 12.01 -4.48 -3.61
CA PHE A 97 11.90 -5.35 -2.44
C PHE A 97 11.54 -6.81 -2.79
N ASN A 98 11.60 -7.17 -4.08
CA ASN A 98 11.31 -8.51 -4.59
C ASN A 98 9.91 -8.98 -4.16
N PHE A 99 8.86 -8.25 -4.53
CA PHE A 99 7.49 -8.66 -4.22
C PHE A 99 7.23 -10.10 -4.70
N ASN A 100 6.54 -10.91 -3.89
CA ASN A 100 6.24 -12.32 -4.22
C ASN A 100 4.80 -12.75 -3.92
N GLY A 101 3.88 -11.79 -3.67
CA GLY A 101 2.52 -12.11 -3.24
C GLY A 101 2.38 -12.38 -1.74
N TRP A 102 2.76 -11.40 -0.91
CA TRP A 102 2.61 -11.42 0.57
C TRP A 102 3.05 -12.73 1.23
N GLY A 103 4.34 -13.05 1.13
CA GLY A 103 4.87 -14.31 1.70
C GLY A 103 4.58 -15.54 0.85
N GLY A 104 4.08 -15.37 -0.37
CA GLY A 104 3.71 -16.47 -1.27
C GLY A 104 2.28 -16.98 -1.08
N GLN A 105 1.43 -16.23 -0.35
CA GLN A 105 0.00 -16.54 -0.24
C GLN A 105 -0.71 -16.39 -1.60
N TYR A 106 -0.31 -15.38 -2.39
CA TYR A 106 -0.88 -15.08 -3.71
C TYR A 106 0.21 -14.90 -4.76
N PRO A 107 0.94 -15.96 -5.11
CA PRO A 107 2.09 -15.86 -6.01
C PRO A 107 1.62 -15.46 -7.42
N SER A 108 2.28 -14.46 -7.99
CA SER A 108 2.00 -14.01 -9.35
C SER A 108 3.28 -13.53 -10.02
N ALA A 109 3.70 -14.21 -11.08
CA ALA A 109 4.88 -13.82 -11.87
C ALA A 109 4.69 -12.42 -12.48
N ASP A 110 3.48 -12.14 -12.97
CA ASP A 110 3.10 -10.85 -13.53
C ASP A 110 3.32 -9.71 -12.54
N ASN A 111 2.85 -9.89 -11.30
CA ASN A 111 2.91 -8.85 -10.27
C ASN A 111 4.29 -8.76 -9.62
N SER A 112 4.98 -9.88 -9.43
CA SER A 112 6.35 -9.91 -8.88
C SER A 112 7.36 -9.18 -9.76
N GLN A 113 7.13 -9.13 -11.07
CA GLN A 113 7.98 -8.40 -12.03
C GLN A 113 7.41 -7.04 -12.42
N LEU A 114 6.30 -6.60 -11.81
CA LEU A 114 5.57 -5.42 -12.28
C LEU A 114 6.39 -4.14 -12.14
N ALA A 115 7.05 -3.91 -11.01
CA ALA A 115 7.90 -2.74 -10.78
C ALA A 115 9.02 -2.64 -11.84
N ALA A 116 9.71 -3.76 -12.08
CA ALA A 116 10.78 -3.84 -13.07
C ALA A 116 10.27 -3.57 -14.49
N ARG A 117 9.13 -4.15 -14.89
CA ARG A 117 8.53 -3.90 -16.20
C ARG A 117 8.02 -2.46 -16.35
N PHE A 118 7.42 -1.91 -15.30
CA PHE A 118 6.92 -0.54 -15.29
C PHE A 118 8.04 0.50 -15.51
N LEU A 119 9.22 0.24 -14.95
CA LEU A 119 10.38 1.11 -15.06
C LEU A 119 11.44 0.65 -16.07
N GLN A 120 11.16 -0.37 -16.90
CA GLN A 120 12.13 -0.97 -17.82
C GLN A 120 12.73 0.05 -18.81
N ASP A 121 11.90 1.01 -19.24
CA ASP A 121 12.25 2.05 -20.20
C ASP A 121 12.62 3.37 -19.50
N SER A 122 12.68 3.37 -18.17
CA SER A 122 13.12 4.52 -17.38
C SER A 122 14.65 4.51 -17.25
N GLN A 123 15.25 5.69 -17.22
CA GLN A 123 16.68 5.85 -16.90
C GLN A 123 16.93 5.89 -15.38
N ILE A 124 15.95 5.50 -14.57
CA ILE A 124 16.02 5.55 -13.11
C ILE A 124 16.74 4.28 -12.62
N PRO A 125 17.92 4.39 -11.96
CA PRO A 125 18.66 3.23 -11.50
C PRO A 125 17.88 2.39 -10.48
N ARG A 126 17.99 1.06 -10.64
CA ARG A 126 17.38 0.06 -9.75
C ARG A 126 18.34 -0.32 -8.62
N VAL A 127 17.85 -0.30 -7.39
CA VAL A 127 18.53 -0.84 -6.20
C VAL A 127 17.81 -2.12 -5.77
N ASN A 128 18.46 -3.28 -5.92
CA ASN A 128 17.90 -4.53 -5.42
C ASN A 128 18.02 -4.59 -3.90
N SER A 129 16.94 -4.96 -3.22
CA SER A 129 17.01 -5.36 -1.82
C SER A 129 17.29 -6.86 -1.69
N ILE A 130 17.98 -7.27 -0.63
CA ILE A 130 18.08 -8.69 -0.24
C ILE A 130 16.93 -9.11 0.68
N LEU A 131 16.03 -8.19 1.04
CA LEU A 131 14.84 -8.57 1.78
C LEU A 131 13.95 -9.43 0.89
N ASN A 132 13.43 -10.50 1.50
CA ASN A 132 12.61 -11.58 0.95
C ASN A 132 13.35 -12.77 0.30
N PRO A 133 13.61 -13.84 1.08
CA PRO A 133 12.94 -15.14 0.81
C PRO A 133 12.68 -15.98 2.09
N ASN A 134 11.47 -16.40 2.46
CA ASN A 134 10.12 -16.21 1.92
C ASN A 134 9.40 -15.07 2.67
N ARG A 135 10.05 -13.90 2.76
CA ARG A 135 10.08 -12.87 3.83
C ARG A 135 11.10 -13.20 4.95
N ASN A 136 12.35 -13.42 4.54
CA ASN A 136 13.55 -13.35 5.42
C ASN A 136 13.74 -14.51 6.41
N LEU A 137 13.36 -15.75 6.06
CA LEU A 137 13.30 -16.94 6.95
C LEU A 137 14.62 -17.33 7.66
N HIS A 138 15.75 -16.72 7.34
CA HIS A 138 17.05 -16.97 7.97
C HIS A 138 17.85 -15.69 8.27
N MET A 139 17.22 -14.51 8.21
CA MET A 139 17.90 -13.25 8.53
C MET A 139 17.65 -12.87 10.00
N SER A 140 18.72 -12.48 10.69
CA SER A 140 18.56 -11.84 12.00
C SER A 140 17.95 -10.44 11.85
N ARG A 141 17.39 -9.90 12.94
CA ARG A 141 16.94 -8.50 12.98
C ARG A 141 18.05 -7.55 12.53
N ASP A 142 19.27 -7.70 13.03
CA ASP A 142 20.40 -6.87 12.63
C ASP A 142 20.70 -6.95 11.14
N ALA A 143 20.52 -8.12 10.51
CA ALA A 143 20.71 -8.26 9.06
C ALA A 143 19.63 -7.50 8.27
N ILE A 144 18.38 -7.57 8.74
CA ILE A 144 17.28 -6.79 8.15
C ILE A 144 17.51 -5.29 8.35
N GLU A 145 17.94 -4.88 9.55
CA GLU A 145 18.21 -3.48 9.86
C GLU A 145 19.34 -2.91 9.01
N ARG A 146 20.44 -3.65 8.84
CA ARG A 146 21.54 -3.25 7.95
C ARG A 146 21.07 -3.09 6.50
N GLU A 147 20.20 -3.97 6.04
CA GLU A 147 19.70 -3.89 4.68
C GLU A 147 18.74 -2.71 4.48
N LEU A 148 17.82 -2.48 5.43
CA LEU A 148 16.94 -1.31 5.42
C LEU A 148 17.75 -0.01 5.50
N HIS A 149 18.78 0.05 6.34
CA HIS A 149 19.72 1.17 6.36
C HIS A 149 20.37 1.38 4.99
N ARG A 150 20.87 0.31 4.35
CA ARG A 150 21.53 0.39 3.05
C ARG A 150 20.63 0.93 1.94
N VAL A 151 19.36 0.50 1.90
CA VAL A 151 18.45 0.83 0.78
C VAL A 151 17.55 2.04 1.03
N LEU A 152 17.28 2.39 2.29
CA LEU A 152 16.40 3.52 2.66
C LEU A 152 17.12 4.66 3.39
N ASN A 153 18.41 4.49 3.72
CA ASN A 153 19.19 5.43 4.54
C ASN A 153 18.53 5.75 5.91
N VAL A 154 17.89 4.74 6.51
CA VAL A 154 17.31 4.86 7.87
C VAL A 154 18.34 4.53 8.93
N SER A 155 18.46 5.37 9.96
CA SER A 155 19.44 5.19 11.05
C SER A 155 18.86 4.55 12.31
N LYS A 156 17.53 4.39 12.39
CA LYS A 156 16.86 3.74 13.50
C LYS A 156 15.60 3.02 13.04
N ILE A 157 15.44 1.78 13.50
CA ILE A 157 14.27 0.94 13.23
C ILE A 157 13.58 0.65 14.55
N ILE A 158 12.26 0.82 14.57
CA ILE A 158 11.41 0.54 15.74
C ILE A 158 10.56 -0.67 15.39
N TRP A 159 10.76 -1.75 16.13
CA TRP A 159 10.02 -3.00 15.94
C TRP A 159 8.77 -3.01 16.82
N VAL A 160 7.64 -3.36 16.23
CA VAL A 160 6.35 -3.59 16.90
C VAL A 160 5.86 -5.01 16.55
N PRO A 161 5.01 -5.63 17.39
CA PRO A 161 4.51 -6.96 17.10
C PRO A 161 3.63 -6.97 15.83
N GLY A 162 3.82 -7.98 14.99
CA GLY A 162 2.89 -8.31 13.91
C GLY A 162 1.88 -9.38 14.33
N VAL A 163 0.89 -9.62 13.49
CA VAL A 163 -0.17 -10.62 13.75
C VAL A 163 -0.24 -11.59 12.59
N ARG A 164 0.32 -12.78 12.77
CA ARG A 164 0.32 -13.79 11.71
C ARG A 164 -1.08 -14.35 11.48
N ASP A 165 -1.39 -14.63 10.22
CA ASP A 165 -2.58 -15.36 9.78
C ASP A 165 -3.92 -14.72 10.21
N GLN A 166 -3.92 -13.41 10.51
CA GLN A 166 -5.14 -12.65 10.84
C GLN A 166 -5.55 -11.68 9.73
N ASP A 167 -4.61 -11.25 8.90
CA ASP A 167 -4.84 -10.52 7.66
C ASP A 167 -3.82 -10.99 6.59
N VAL A 168 -4.03 -10.59 5.33
CA VAL A 168 -3.15 -11.00 4.21
C VAL A 168 -1.73 -10.44 4.32
N THR A 169 -1.50 -9.45 5.19
CA THR A 169 -0.24 -8.72 5.31
C THR A 169 0.56 -9.00 6.57
N ASP A 170 0.00 -9.81 7.48
CA ASP A 170 0.50 -10.06 8.84
C ASP A 170 0.65 -8.78 9.70
N ALA A 171 -0.31 -7.85 9.59
CA ALA A 171 -0.39 -6.52 10.20
C ALA A 171 0.61 -5.49 9.65
N HIS A 172 0.37 -5.03 8.42
CA HIS A 172 1.19 -4.02 7.75
C HIS A 172 1.17 -2.65 8.47
N ILE A 173 2.28 -1.91 8.36
CA ILE A 173 2.43 -0.54 8.86
C ILE A 173 2.50 0.41 7.66
N ASP A 174 1.43 1.18 7.45
CA ASP A 174 1.25 2.03 6.27
C ASP A 174 1.10 3.51 6.65
N ALA A 175 2.18 4.22 7.01
CA ALA A 175 2.17 5.69 7.08
C ALA A 175 3.57 6.33 7.23
N PRO A 176 3.93 7.34 6.41
CA PRO A 176 5.07 8.20 6.69
C PRO A 176 4.70 9.38 7.61
N GLY A 177 5.56 9.71 8.58
CA GLY A 177 5.48 10.95 9.37
C GLY A 177 5.16 10.76 10.86
N LYS A 178 4.32 11.66 11.42
CA LYS A 178 3.82 11.54 12.81
C LYS A 178 3.12 10.20 12.97
N VAL A 179 3.31 9.55 14.11
CA VAL A 179 2.76 8.22 14.37
C VAL A 179 1.24 8.33 14.54
N VAL A 180 0.48 7.82 13.58
CA VAL A 180 -0.96 7.59 13.72
C VAL A 180 -1.16 6.11 14.04
N LEU A 181 -1.81 5.82 15.17
CA LEU A 181 -2.08 4.46 15.61
C LEU A 181 -3.57 4.15 15.43
N SER A 182 -3.87 3.11 14.66
CA SER A 182 -5.24 2.60 14.51
C SER A 182 -5.71 2.06 15.86
N ARG A 183 -6.81 2.61 16.37
CA ARG A 183 -7.39 2.19 17.64
C ARG A 183 -8.58 1.28 17.36
N PRO A 184 -8.45 -0.04 17.61
CA PRO A 184 -9.50 -0.99 17.29
C PRO A 184 -10.77 -0.72 18.12
N ALA A 185 -11.90 -1.16 17.57
CA ALA A 185 -13.18 -1.15 18.28
C ALA A 185 -13.11 -2.01 19.58
N PRO A 186 -13.95 -1.72 20.58
CA PRO A 186 -14.04 -2.54 21.78
C PRO A 186 -14.34 -4.01 21.43
N GLY A 187 -13.61 -4.94 22.04
CA GLY A 187 -13.84 -6.38 21.83
C GLY A 187 -13.13 -7.00 20.62
N SER A 188 -12.28 -6.26 19.89
CA SER A 188 -11.54 -6.78 18.73
C SER A 188 -10.41 -7.79 19.05
N GLY A 189 -10.37 -8.35 20.26
CA GLY A 189 -9.55 -9.49 20.64
C GLY A 189 -8.05 -9.29 20.37
N VAL A 190 -7.52 -10.03 19.40
CA VAL A 190 -6.09 -10.00 19.00
C VAL A 190 -5.64 -8.60 18.58
N TRP A 191 -6.51 -7.83 17.93
CA TRP A 191 -6.19 -6.48 17.48
C TRP A 191 -6.05 -5.50 18.64
N THR A 192 -6.87 -5.64 19.69
CA THR A 192 -6.73 -4.86 20.93
C THR A 192 -5.38 -5.15 21.60
N LYS A 193 -5.00 -6.42 21.68
CA LYS A 193 -3.71 -6.82 22.26
C LYS A 193 -2.53 -6.21 21.51
N VAL A 194 -2.53 -6.30 20.18
CA VAL A 194 -1.43 -5.78 19.33
C VAL A 194 -1.37 -4.26 19.35
N TYR A 195 -2.52 -3.59 19.38
CA TYR A 195 -2.62 -2.17 19.61
C TYR A 195 -2.00 -1.76 20.96
N ASP A 196 -2.35 -2.44 22.06
CA ASP A 196 -1.87 -2.10 23.40
C ASP A 196 -0.34 -2.31 23.52
N GLU A 197 0.17 -3.42 22.99
CA GLU A 197 1.61 -3.71 22.94
C GLU A 197 2.36 -2.67 22.08
N THR A 198 1.81 -2.35 20.90
CA THR A 198 2.37 -1.33 20.00
C THR A 198 2.41 0.05 20.67
N LYS A 199 1.30 0.48 21.28
CA LYS A 199 1.21 1.73 22.03
C LYS A 199 2.21 1.77 23.19
N HIS A 200 2.37 0.67 23.90
CA HIS A 200 3.34 0.55 24.99
C HIS A 200 4.78 0.75 24.50
N ILE A 201 5.15 0.16 23.37
CA ILE A 201 6.47 0.33 22.75
C ILE A 201 6.65 1.77 22.28
N LEU A 202 5.72 2.28 21.46
CA LEU A 202 5.82 3.59 20.82
C LEU A 202 5.89 4.74 21.83
N SER A 203 5.24 4.61 22.99
CA SER A 203 5.29 5.61 24.07
C SER A 203 6.63 5.68 24.80
N ARG A 204 7.51 4.67 24.65
CA ARG A 204 8.79 4.56 25.38
C ARG A 204 10.02 4.71 24.50
N VAL A 205 9.88 4.55 23.20
CA VAL A 205 10.98 4.76 22.26
C VAL A 205 11.14 6.24 21.90
N THR A 206 12.17 6.53 21.12
CA THR A 206 12.43 7.84 20.52
C THR A 206 12.69 7.64 19.03
N ASP A 207 12.58 8.69 18.23
CA ASP A 207 13.00 8.67 16.83
C ASP A 207 14.53 8.61 16.69
N ALA A 208 15.02 8.69 15.44
CA ALA A 208 16.45 8.73 15.12
C ALA A 208 17.19 9.95 15.68
N LYS A 209 16.46 11.03 16.03
CA LYS A 209 17.00 12.27 16.60
C LYS A 209 16.87 12.33 18.12
N GLY A 210 16.42 11.23 18.75
CA GLY A 210 16.22 11.16 20.20
C GLY A 210 14.94 11.84 20.69
N GLN A 211 14.03 12.25 19.81
CA GLN A 211 12.78 12.91 20.18
C GLN A 211 11.70 11.88 20.55
N ARG A 212 10.85 12.22 21.52
CA ARG A 212 9.68 11.40 21.86
C ARG A 212 8.67 11.43 20.72
N LEU A 213 8.10 10.26 20.42
CA LEU A 213 7.08 10.14 19.39
C LEU A 213 5.77 10.78 19.87
N LYS A 214 5.19 11.66 19.04
CA LYS A 214 3.82 12.10 19.22
C LYS A 214 2.90 11.08 18.56
N ILE A 215 2.16 10.34 19.37
CA ILE A 215 1.19 9.35 18.93
C ILE A 215 -0.19 10.00 18.84
N THR A 216 -0.81 9.92 17.67
CA THR A 216 -2.21 10.31 17.45
C THR A 216 -3.01 9.04 17.23
N GLU A 217 -4.08 8.84 17.99
CA GLU A 217 -4.92 7.65 17.87
C GLU A 217 -6.10 7.94 16.95
N LEU A 218 -6.37 7.03 16.02
CA LEU A 218 -7.49 7.13 15.08
C LEU A 218 -8.42 5.93 15.31
N PRO A 219 -9.66 6.12 15.78
CA PRO A 219 -10.59 5.02 15.99
C PRO A 219 -10.91 4.30 14.68
N GLU A 220 -10.96 2.98 14.73
CA GLU A 220 -11.52 2.15 13.66
C GLU A 220 -13.06 2.20 13.66
N ALA A 221 -13.65 1.84 12.53
CA ALA A 221 -15.10 1.62 12.44
C ALA A 221 -15.52 0.46 13.36
N ASP A 222 -16.62 0.63 14.10
CA ASP A 222 -17.20 -0.47 14.88
C ASP A 222 -18.10 -1.31 13.96
N VAL A 223 -17.75 -2.59 13.80
CA VAL A 223 -18.51 -3.53 12.97
C VAL A 223 -19.99 -3.64 13.38
N ASN A 224 -20.31 -3.37 14.65
CA ASN A 224 -21.67 -3.42 15.16
C ASN A 224 -22.54 -2.26 14.66
N ASP A 225 -21.92 -1.19 14.13
CA ASP A 225 -22.64 -0.05 13.55
C ASP A 225 -23.15 -0.35 12.13
N PHE A 226 -22.81 -1.51 11.53
CA PHE A 226 -23.07 -1.80 10.13
C PHE A 226 -23.71 -3.18 9.90
N ASP A 227 -24.49 -3.27 8.81
CA ASP A 227 -25.00 -4.54 8.28
C ASP A 227 -23.93 -5.22 7.42
N THR A 228 -23.08 -6.01 8.06
CA THR A 228 -21.97 -6.74 7.42
C THR A 228 -22.41 -7.75 6.37
N SER A 229 -23.69 -8.13 6.33
CA SER A 229 -24.22 -8.99 5.26
C SER A 229 -24.31 -8.29 3.89
N LYS A 230 -24.19 -6.95 3.88
CA LYS A 230 -24.38 -6.12 2.68
C LYS A 230 -23.15 -5.36 2.23
N THR A 231 -22.03 -5.43 2.94
CA THR A 231 -20.87 -4.56 2.68
C THR A 231 -19.57 -5.25 3.03
N ASP A 232 -18.63 -5.26 2.08
CA ASP A 232 -17.21 -5.49 2.39
C ASP A 232 -16.65 -4.20 3.00
N MET A 233 -16.11 -4.27 4.21
CA MET A 233 -15.69 -3.12 4.99
C MET A 233 -14.17 -2.96 5.05
N VAL A 234 -13.71 -1.71 5.04
CA VAL A 234 -12.38 -1.34 5.52
C VAL A 234 -12.59 -0.78 6.93
N LEU A 235 -12.09 -1.47 7.96
CA LEU A 235 -12.29 -1.05 9.35
C LEU A 235 -11.30 0.05 9.78
N GLY A 236 -10.13 0.11 9.13
CA GLY A 236 -9.07 1.05 9.47
C GLY A 236 -9.01 2.29 8.57
N TYR A 237 -9.18 3.48 9.15
CA TYR A 237 -8.99 4.75 8.44
C TYR A 237 -7.52 5.18 8.31
N VAL A 238 -6.60 4.44 8.95
CA VAL A 238 -5.15 4.72 8.85
C VAL A 238 -4.59 4.42 7.46
N ASN A 239 -5.30 3.66 6.62
CA ASN A 239 -4.95 3.41 5.22
C ASN A 239 -5.39 4.60 4.34
N TYR A 240 -4.75 5.75 4.56
CA TYR A 240 -4.99 6.97 3.79
C TYR A 240 -3.81 7.29 2.87
N LEU A 241 -4.09 8.03 1.80
CA LEU A 241 -3.04 8.62 0.97
C LEU A 241 -2.84 10.08 1.35
N HIS A 242 -1.61 10.46 1.72
CA HIS A 242 -1.22 11.86 1.83
C HIS A 242 -0.45 12.28 0.58
N CYS A 243 -0.88 13.34 -0.09
CA CYS A 243 -0.23 13.87 -1.29
C CYS A 243 -0.50 15.37 -1.43
N GLU A 244 0.56 16.17 -1.65
CA GLU A 244 0.48 17.63 -1.84
C GLU A 244 -0.45 18.35 -0.82
N GLY A 245 -0.24 18.07 0.47
CA GLY A 245 -0.99 18.69 1.58
C GLY A 245 -2.43 18.20 1.75
N ARG A 246 -2.84 17.15 1.05
CA ARG A 246 -4.19 16.58 1.09
C ARG A 246 -4.16 15.16 1.63
N CYS A 247 -5.27 14.75 2.23
CA CYS A 247 -5.47 13.42 2.76
C CYS A 247 -6.69 12.79 2.09
N PHE A 248 -6.50 11.65 1.42
CA PHE A 248 -7.57 10.85 0.84
C PHE A 248 -7.80 9.67 1.78
N LEU A 249 -8.89 9.72 2.54
CA LEU A 249 -9.28 8.68 3.49
C LEU A 249 -10.32 7.76 2.85
N ALA A 250 -10.24 6.47 3.18
CA ALA A 250 -11.36 5.57 2.95
C ALA A 250 -12.59 6.11 3.68
N LYS A 251 -13.70 6.22 2.96
CA LYS A 251 -14.99 6.52 3.56
C LYS A 251 -15.74 5.21 3.70
N ASP A 252 -16.36 4.98 4.85
CA ASP A 252 -17.25 3.84 5.02
C ASP A 252 -18.34 3.89 3.95
N VAL A 253 -18.52 2.79 3.23
CA VAL A 253 -19.68 2.63 2.35
C VAL A 253 -20.87 2.37 3.27
N VAL A 254 -21.43 3.43 3.84
CA VAL A 254 -22.79 3.44 4.35
C VAL A 254 -23.70 3.35 3.12
N ARG A 255 -24.09 2.14 2.72
CA ARG A 255 -25.39 2.02 2.07
C ARG A 255 -26.42 2.31 3.15
N SER A 256 -26.85 3.57 3.25
CA SER A 256 -28.05 3.90 4.00
C SER A 256 -29.18 3.03 3.44
N LYS A 257 -29.97 2.45 4.35
CA LYS A 257 -31.20 1.75 4.00
C LYS A 257 -32.08 2.59 3.08
#